data_AF-A0AAV5SDT7-F1
#
_entry.id   AF-A0AAV5SDT7-F1
#
_cell.length_a   1.000
_cell.length_b   1.000
_cell.length_c   1.000
_cell.angle_alpha   90.00
_cell.angle_beta   90.00
_cell.angle_gamma   90.00
#
_symmetry.space_group_name_H-M   'P 1'
#
loop_
_entity.id
_entity.type
_entity.pdbx_description
1 polymer ?
#
loop_
_entity_poly.entity_id
_entity_poly.type
_entity_poly.pdbx_seq_one_letter_code
_entity_poly.pdbx_strand_id
1 'polypeptide(L)'
;NLSRFNNELDENLEKFATNFFFSIGTVSAVLSIPTFYLLARNSAFLSSEIRILLLILQVSAFLNNFHFCILFIPFIYPFLGGGFCNGVLCLLGVRFHFGMTIWLLTIVLLCASVIVLLFARWQTLVPPWSKMKIKFSGRLAFYIFIFSSLIIIPLLFFFTDTPIEIQNYIV
;
A
#
# COMPACT_ATOMS: atom_id res chain seq x y z
N ASN A 1 -23.26 22.82 25.29
CA ASN A 1 -23.17 23.49 23.97
C ASN A 1 -21.84 23.30 23.27
N LEU A 2 -20.68 23.52 23.91
CA LEU A 2 -19.38 23.30 23.27
C LEU A 2 -19.13 21.83 22.87
N SER A 3 -19.52 20.87 23.73
CA SER A 3 -19.39 19.43 23.45
C SER A 3 -20.22 18.96 22.26
N ARG A 4 -21.43 19.50 22.09
CA ARG A 4 -22.30 19.19 20.96
C ARG A 4 -21.75 19.73 19.64
N PHE A 5 -21.21 20.96 19.66
CA PHE A 5 -20.58 21.57 18.50
C PHE A 5 -19.32 20.80 18.05
N ASN A 6 -18.50 20.35 19.01
CA ASN A 6 -17.32 19.53 18.69
C ASN A 6 -17.72 18.20 18.05
N ASN A 7 -18.74 17.51 18.58
CA ASN A 7 -19.21 16.25 18.00
C ASN A 7 -19.79 16.43 16.59
N GLU A 8 -20.55 17.50 16.35
CA GLU A 8 -21.11 17.79 15.02
C GLU A 8 -20.00 18.17 14.00
N LEU A 9 -18.94 18.86 14.45
CA LEU A 9 -17.79 19.18 13.60
C LEU A 9 -17.00 17.91 13.21
N ASP A 10 -16.79 17.01 14.15
CA ASP A 10 -16.08 15.74 13.93
C ASP A 10 -16.84 14.84 12.95
N GLU A 11 -18.17 14.71 13.08
CA GLU A 11 -18.99 13.89 12.17
C GLU A 11 -18.98 14.44 10.73
N ASN A 12 -19.06 15.76 10.56
CA ASN A 12 -19.00 16.38 9.24
C ASN A 12 -17.63 16.22 8.58
N LEU A 13 -16.55 16.35 9.37
CA LEU A 13 -15.19 16.14 8.89
C LEU A 13 -14.97 14.68 8.47
N GLU A 14 -15.46 13.73 9.26
CA GLU A 14 -15.37 12.30 8.97
C GLU A 14 -16.11 11.93 7.67
N LYS A 15 -17.35 12.42 7.50
CA LYS A 15 -18.13 12.22 6.27
C LYS A 15 -17.43 12.84 5.07
N PHE A 16 -16.91 14.06 5.22
CA PHE A 16 -16.17 14.74 4.17
C PHE A 16 -14.91 13.94 3.76
N ALA A 17 -14.09 13.54 4.74
CA ALA A 17 -12.87 12.77 4.50
C ALA A 17 -13.19 11.43 3.82
N THR A 18 -14.20 10.72 4.31
CA THR A 18 -14.65 9.44 3.73
C THR A 18 -15.07 9.61 2.26
N ASN A 19 -15.91 10.60 1.96
CA ASN A 19 -16.34 10.88 0.59
C ASN A 19 -15.18 11.32 -0.32
N PHE A 20 -14.25 12.09 0.21
CA PHE A 20 -13.04 12.52 -0.49
C PHE A 20 -12.16 11.32 -0.87
N PHE A 21 -11.87 10.42 0.08
CA PHE A 21 -11.10 9.21 -0.18
C PHE A 21 -11.80 8.29 -1.19
N PHE A 22 -13.11 8.07 -1.07
CA PHE A 22 -13.86 7.28 -2.06
C PHE A 22 -13.78 7.88 -3.46
N SER A 23 -13.90 9.20 -3.58
CA SER A 23 -13.85 9.91 -4.87
C SER A 23 -12.47 9.77 -5.52
N ILE A 24 -11.40 10.03 -4.76
CA ILE A 24 -10.02 9.90 -5.24
C ILE A 24 -9.69 8.44 -5.56
N GLY A 25 -10.09 7.52 -4.70
CA GLY A 25 -9.92 6.08 -4.90
C GLY A 25 -10.54 5.62 -6.20
N THR A 26 -11.79 6.04 -6.47
CA THR A 26 -12.53 5.68 -7.69
C THR A 26 -11.88 6.26 -8.94
N VAL A 27 -11.56 7.56 -8.93
CA VAL A 27 -10.89 8.21 -10.08
C VAL A 27 -9.54 7.55 -10.35
N SER A 28 -8.74 7.31 -9.33
CA SER A 28 -7.43 6.67 -9.45
C SER A 28 -7.54 5.22 -9.94
N ALA A 29 -8.56 4.46 -9.51
CA ALA A 29 -8.81 3.11 -9.99
C ALA A 29 -9.15 3.10 -11.49
N VAL A 30 -10.00 4.02 -11.95
CA VAL A 30 -10.35 4.16 -13.37
C VAL A 30 -9.12 4.56 -14.20
N LEU A 31 -8.33 5.52 -13.72
CA LEU A 31 -7.11 5.96 -14.40
C LEU A 31 -6.00 4.90 -14.39
N SER A 32 -6.03 3.93 -13.49
CA SER A 32 -5.08 2.82 -13.48
C SER A 32 -5.29 1.84 -14.64
N ILE A 33 -6.52 1.70 -15.14
CA ILE A 33 -6.87 0.80 -16.26
C ILE A 33 -6.06 1.13 -17.53
N PRO A 34 -6.07 2.37 -18.06
CA PRO A 34 -5.27 2.70 -19.24
C PRO A 34 -3.77 2.54 -18.98
N THR A 35 -3.28 2.80 -17.77
CA THR A 35 -1.86 2.59 -17.42
C THR A 35 -1.48 1.11 -17.51
N PHE A 36 -2.30 0.21 -16.98
CA PHE A 36 -2.09 -1.23 -17.14
C PHE A 36 -2.10 -1.65 -18.60
N TYR A 37 -3.07 -1.14 -19.37
CA TYR A 37 -3.18 -1.42 -20.79
C TYR A 37 -1.93 -0.98 -21.58
N LEU A 38 -1.44 0.23 -21.31
CA LEU A 38 -0.24 0.77 -21.95
C LEU A 38 1.00 -0.04 -21.57
N LEU A 39 1.17 -0.40 -20.29
CA LEU A 39 2.29 -1.22 -19.81
C LEU A 39 2.28 -2.64 -20.40
N ALA A 40 1.10 -3.23 -20.57
CA ALA A 40 0.94 -4.55 -21.16
C ALA A 40 1.24 -4.54 -22.67
N ARG A 41 0.73 -3.53 -23.41
CA ARG A 41 0.75 -3.52 -24.88
C ARG A 41 1.99 -2.86 -25.49
N ASN A 42 2.56 -1.82 -24.88
CA ASN A 42 3.70 -1.09 -25.46
C ASN A 42 5.05 -1.71 -25.08
N SER A 43 5.39 -2.83 -25.72
CA SER A 43 6.67 -3.53 -25.49
C SER A 43 7.87 -2.93 -26.23
N ALA A 44 7.67 -2.01 -27.17
CA ALA A 44 8.71 -1.59 -28.12
C ALA A 44 9.86 -0.79 -27.49
N PHE A 45 9.63 -0.10 -26.36
CA PHE A 45 10.58 0.87 -25.81
C PHE A 45 11.30 0.42 -24.53
N LEU A 46 10.86 -0.67 -23.90
CA LEU A 46 11.37 -1.12 -22.61
C LEU A 46 11.87 -2.56 -22.67
N SER A 47 12.97 -2.83 -21.98
CA SER A 47 13.41 -4.20 -21.76
C SER A 47 12.35 -4.99 -21.00
N SER A 48 12.21 -6.28 -21.32
CA SER A 48 11.21 -7.16 -20.72
C SER A 48 11.26 -7.15 -19.19
N GLU A 49 12.45 -7.08 -18.62
CA GLU A 49 12.69 -7.01 -17.18
C GLU A 49 12.09 -5.73 -16.56
N ILE A 50 12.44 -4.56 -17.09
CA ILE A 50 11.93 -3.28 -16.55
C ILE A 50 10.40 -3.20 -16.72
N ARG A 51 9.86 -3.73 -17.82
CA ARG A 51 8.41 -3.78 -18.02
C ARG A 51 7.71 -4.61 -16.95
N ILE A 52 8.24 -5.78 -16.61
CA ILE A 52 7.70 -6.63 -15.53
C ILE A 52 7.76 -5.87 -14.20
N LEU A 53 8.89 -5.21 -13.88
CA LEU A 53 9.03 -4.44 -12.65
C LEU A 53 8.05 -3.26 -12.57
N LEU A 54 7.83 -2.54 -13.68
CA LEU A 54 6.82 -1.47 -13.75
C LEU A 54 5.39 -2.01 -13.59
N LEU A 55 5.10 -3.19 -14.13
CA LEU A 55 3.80 -3.84 -13.95
C LEU A 55 3.59 -4.22 -12.48
N ILE A 56 4.58 -4.82 -11.83
CA ILE A 56 4.53 -5.14 -10.40
C ILE A 56 4.34 -3.87 -9.56
N LEU A 57 5.05 -2.79 -9.91
CA LEU A 57 4.89 -1.49 -9.27
C LEU A 57 3.45 -0.95 -9.43
N GLN A 58 2.91 -0.98 -10.65
CA GLN A 58 1.56 -0.51 -10.93
C GLN A 58 0.49 -1.35 -10.22
N VAL A 59 0.65 -2.67 -10.17
CA VAL A 59 -0.22 -3.56 -9.38
C VAL A 59 -0.16 -3.20 -7.90
N SER A 60 1.05 -3.03 -7.34
CA SER A 60 1.22 -2.70 -5.92
C SER A 60 0.63 -1.33 -5.59
N ALA A 61 0.82 -0.34 -6.46
CA ALA A 61 0.24 1.00 -6.31
C ALA A 61 -1.29 0.97 -6.38
N PHE A 62 -1.85 0.23 -7.34
CA PHE A 62 -3.28 0.05 -7.47
C PHE A 62 -3.86 -0.64 -6.23
N LEU A 63 -3.29 -1.76 -5.78
CA LEU A 63 -3.75 -2.47 -4.58
C LEU A 63 -3.69 -1.59 -3.34
N ASN A 64 -2.59 -0.86 -3.14
CA ASN A 64 -2.44 0.04 -2.00
C ASN A 64 -3.49 1.16 -2.02
N ASN A 65 -3.67 1.82 -3.17
CA ASN A 65 -4.65 2.90 -3.29
C ASN A 65 -6.09 2.39 -3.20
N PHE A 66 -6.40 1.27 -3.86
CA PHE A 66 -7.73 0.66 -3.81
C PHE A 66 -8.07 0.21 -2.39
N HIS A 67 -7.12 -0.42 -1.70
CA HIS A 67 -7.31 -0.81 -0.31
C HIS A 67 -7.50 0.41 0.59
N PHE A 68 -6.58 1.38 0.58
CA PHE A 68 -6.62 2.53 1.49
C PHE A 68 -7.79 3.51 1.24
N CYS A 69 -8.18 3.70 -0.02
CA CYS A 69 -9.19 4.71 -0.36
C CYS A 69 -10.62 4.16 -0.44
N ILE A 70 -10.79 2.85 -0.66
CA ILE A 70 -12.11 2.23 -0.88
C ILE A 70 -12.39 1.15 0.16
N LEU A 71 -11.47 0.19 0.34
CA LEU A 71 -11.72 -0.96 1.20
C LEU A 71 -11.55 -0.65 2.69
N PHE A 72 -10.57 0.16 3.03
CA PHE A 72 -10.10 0.40 4.38
C PHE A 72 -9.62 1.86 4.49
N ILE A 73 -10.55 2.75 4.84
CA ILE A 73 -10.28 4.17 5.12
C ILE A 73 -10.03 4.29 6.63
N PRO A 74 -8.76 4.38 7.10
CA PRO A 74 -8.47 4.40 8.52
C PRO A 74 -8.58 5.81 9.10
N PHE A 75 -9.17 5.91 10.28
CA PHE A 75 -9.12 7.08 11.15
C PHE A 75 -8.33 6.70 12.39
N ILE A 76 -7.14 7.30 12.54
CA ILE A 76 -6.22 7.01 13.64
C ILE A 76 -6.24 8.17 14.62
N TYR A 77 -6.43 7.87 15.90
CA TYR A 77 -6.35 8.83 17.00
C TYR A 77 -5.06 8.59 17.79
N PRO A 78 -3.93 9.19 17.37
CA PRO A 78 -2.62 8.89 17.94
C PRO A 78 -2.54 9.19 19.44
N PHE A 79 -3.28 10.18 19.94
CA PHE A 79 -3.30 10.55 21.36
C PHE A 79 -4.12 9.59 22.23
N LEU A 80 -5.09 8.89 21.65
CA LEU A 80 -5.97 7.95 22.36
C LEU A 80 -5.51 6.49 22.19
N GLY A 81 -4.49 6.24 21.35
CA GLY A 81 -4.01 4.89 21.07
C GLY A 81 -5.03 4.02 20.33
N GLY A 82 -6.02 4.64 19.68
CA GLY A 82 -7.15 3.95 19.04
C GLY A 82 -7.34 4.34 17.58
N GLY A 83 -8.23 3.62 16.90
CA GLY A 83 -8.63 3.92 15.54
C GLY A 83 -9.85 3.12 15.12
N PHE A 84 -10.56 3.63 14.13
CA PHE A 84 -11.67 2.93 13.49
C PHE A 84 -11.55 3.10 11.97
N CYS A 85 -12.46 2.49 11.21
CA CYS A 85 -12.41 2.58 9.76
C CYS A 85 -13.80 2.62 9.12
N ASN A 86 -13.90 3.30 7.97
CA ASN A 86 -15.16 3.54 7.23
C ASN A 86 -15.16 3.00 5.80
N GLY A 87 -14.25 2.09 5.47
CA GLY A 87 -14.19 1.47 4.14
C GLY A 87 -15.16 0.31 3.96
N VAL A 88 -15.27 -0.21 2.73
CA VAL A 88 -16.16 -1.33 2.40
C VAL A 88 -15.90 -2.56 3.28
N LEU A 89 -14.64 -2.91 3.57
CA LEU A 89 -14.33 -4.04 4.45
C LEU A 89 -14.78 -3.80 5.89
N CYS A 90 -14.74 -2.55 6.35
CA CYS A 90 -15.18 -2.18 7.69
C CYS A 90 -16.70 -2.34 7.83
N LEU A 91 -17.46 -1.95 6.80
CA LEU A 91 -18.90 -2.18 6.73
C LEU A 91 -19.27 -3.68 6.71
N LEU A 92 -18.38 -4.52 6.16
CA LEU A 92 -18.52 -5.98 6.20
C LEU A 92 -18.08 -6.60 7.54
N GLY A 93 -17.70 -5.80 8.53
CA GLY A 93 -17.31 -6.26 9.86
C GLY A 93 -15.86 -6.78 9.95
N VAL A 94 -15.00 -6.51 8.97
CA VAL A 94 -13.58 -6.83 9.08
C VAL A 94 -12.95 -5.96 10.16
N ARG A 95 -12.23 -6.57 11.09
CA ARG A 95 -11.60 -5.84 12.20
C ARG A 95 -10.52 -4.90 11.69
N PHE A 96 -10.38 -3.76 12.38
CA PHE A 96 -9.39 -2.72 12.07
C PHE A 96 -7.96 -3.27 11.95
N HIS A 97 -7.55 -4.18 12.84
CA HIS A 97 -6.21 -4.80 12.83
C HIS A 97 -5.90 -5.52 11.51
N PHE A 98 -6.85 -6.30 10.99
CA PHE A 98 -6.67 -6.99 9.70
C PHE A 98 -6.62 -5.98 8.55
N GLY A 99 -7.47 -4.94 8.58
CA GLY A 99 -7.43 -3.86 7.60
C GLY A 99 -6.08 -3.13 7.55
N MET A 100 -5.54 -2.79 8.73
CA MET A 100 -4.20 -2.21 8.89
C MET A 100 -3.10 -3.16 8.40
N THR A 101 -3.21 -4.46 8.69
CA THR A 101 -2.24 -5.47 8.25
C THR A 101 -2.18 -5.54 6.72
N ILE A 102 -3.33 -5.57 6.05
CA ILE A 102 -3.40 -5.59 4.58
C ILE A 102 -2.83 -4.28 4.01
N TRP A 103 -3.14 -3.14 4.63
CA TRP A 103 -2.58 -1.86 4.21
C TRP A 103 -1.05 -1.82 4.36
N LEU A 104 -0.52 -2.28 5.49
CA LEU A 104 0.92 -2.43 5.73
C LEU A 104 1.56 -3.36 4.70
N LEU A 105 0.89 -4.45 4.34
CA LEU A 105 1.36 -5.37 3.29
C LEU A 105 1.42 -4.66 1.93
N THR A 106 0.38 -3.95 1.52
CA THR A 106 0.36 -3.29 0.21
C THR A 106 1.39 -2.15 0.11
N ILE A 107 1.60 -1.38 1.19
CA ILE A 107 2.60 -0.30 1.19
C ILE A 107 4.03 -0.86 1.16
N VAL A 108 4.34 -1.95 1.86
CA VAL A 108 5.69 -2.54 1.79
C VAL A 108 5.98 -3.15 0.42
N LEU A 109 4.99 -3.77 -0.23
CA LEU A 109 5.11 -4.28 -1.60
C LEU A 109 5.35 -3.14 -2.61
N LEU A 110 4.66 -2.00 -2.41
CA LEU A 110 4.89 -0.79 -3.20
C LEU A 110 6.33 -0.26 -3.02
N CYS A 111 6.78 -0.10 -1.78
CA CYS A 111 8.15 0.33 -1.47
C CYS A 111 9.21 -0.62 -2.05
N ALA A 112 9.03 -1.94 -1.88
CA ALA A 112 9.91 -2.96 -2.44
C ALA A 112 10.01 -2.83 -3.97
N SER A 113 8.87 -2.65 -4.64
CA SER A 113 8.79 -2.49 -6.09
C SER A 113 9.55 -1.24 -6.57
N VAL A 114 9.44 -0.11 -5.85
CA VAL A 114 10.19 1.12 -6.16
C VAL A 114 11.70 0.88 -6.01
N ILE A 115 12.15 0.30 -4.90
CA ILE A 115 13.58 0.02 -4.64
C ILE A 115 14.15 -0.88 -5.73
N VAL A 116 13.45 -1.96 -6.07
CA VAL A 116 13.85 -2.91 -7.10
C VAL A 116 13.91 -2.26 -8.48
N LEU A 117 12.93 -1.43 -8.83
CA LEU A 117 12.93 -0.70 -10.11
C LEU A 117 14.11 0.29 -10.20
N LEU A 118 14.37 1.05 -9.14
CA LEU A 118 15.51 1.98 -9.07
C LEU A 118 16.84 1.24 -9.24
N PHE A 119 16.99 0.11 -8.55
CA PHE A 119 18.17 -0.73 -8.69
C PHE A 119 18.30 -1.30 -10.12
N ALA A 120 17.22 -1.77 -10.73
CA ALA A 120 17.25 -2.29 -12.10
C ALA A 120 17.62 -1.21 -13.13
N ARG A 121 17.10 0.02 -12.95
CA ARG A 121 17.48 1.19 -13.76
C ARG A 121 18.94 1.57 -13.55
N TRP A 122 19.40 1.61 -12.31
CA TRP A 122 20.81 1.84 -12.00
C TRP A 122 21.70 0.79 -12.68
N GLN A 123 21.37 -0.51 -12.56
CA GLN A 123 22.08 -1.60 -13.24
C GLN A 123 22.07 -1.46 -14.75
N THR A 124 21.06 -0.83 -15.36
CA THR A 124 21.03 -0.57 -16.81
C THR A 124 22.06 0.49 -17.22
N LEU A 125 22.28 1.50 -16.38
CA LEU A 125 23.26 2.58 -16.62
C LEU A 125 24.71 2.15 -16.36
N VAL A 126 24.92 1.11 -15.54
CA VAL A 126 26.28 0.59 -15.26
C VAL A 126 26.89 -0.02 -16.53
N PRO A 127 28.11 0.42 -16.94
CA PRO A 127 28.77 -0.10 -18.12
C PRO A 127 29.15 -1.58 -17.95
N PRO A 128 29.23 -2.35 -19.05
CA PRO A 128 29.40 -3.81 -19.00
C PRO A 128 30.74 -4.27 -18.41
N TRP A 129 31.78 -3.43 -18.42
CA TRP A 129 33.10 -3.73 -17.83
C TRP A 129 33.21 -3.39 -16.33
N SER A 130 32.20 -2.75 -15.73
CA SER A 130 32.25 -2.42 -14.31
C SER A 130 32.04 -3.65 -13.44
N LYS A 131 32.86 -3.78 -12.39
CA LYS A 131 32.68 -4.82 -11.35
C LYS A 131 31.34 -4.69 -10.59
N MET A 132 30.69 -3.53 -10.67
CA MET A 132 29.38 -3.29 -10.06
C MET A 132 28.21 -3.85 -10.90
N LYS A 133 28.47 -4.33 -12.13
CA LYS A 133 27.45 -4.94 -12.98
C LYS A 133 27.14 -6.35 -12.48
N ILE A 134 25.91 -6.56 -12.04
CA ILE A 134 25.48 -7.82 -11.45
C ILE A 134 24.81 -8.68 -12.54
N LYS A 135 25.15 -9.97 -12.58
CA LYS A 135 24.53 -10.96 -13.47
C LYS A 135 23.04 -11.14 -13.13
N PHE A 136 22.26 -11.70 -14.05
CA PHE A 136 20.83 -11.93 -13.86
C PHE A 136 20.48 -12.63 -12.53
N SER A 137 21.18 -13.71 -12.18
CA SER A 137 20.95 -14.44 -10.92
C SER A 137 21.15 -13.58 -9.67
N GLY A 138 22.15 -12.70 -9.68
CA GLY A 138 22.39 -11.79 -8.55
C GLY A 138 21.34 -10.69 -8.45
N ARG A 139 20.82 -10.20 -9.58
CA ARG A 139 19.71 -9.24 -9.61
C ARG A 139 18.43 -9.89 -9.06
N LEU A 140 18.12 -11.10 -9.49
CA LEU A 140 16.98 -11.86 -8.99
C LEU A 140 17.09 -12.12 -7.48
N ALA A 141 18.26 -12.51 -6.99
CA ALA A 141 18.51 -12.68 -5.56
C ALA A 141 18.28 -11.38 -4.77
N PHE A 142 18.74 -10.24 -5.31
CA PHE A 142 18.47 -8.93 -4.72
C PHE A 142 16.96 -8.62 -4.66
N TYR A 143 16.20 -8.92 -5.72
CA TYR A 143 14.74 -8.72 -5.73
C TYR A 143 14.06 -9.54 -4.65
N ILE A 144 14.33 -10.85 -4.61
CA ILE A 144 13.75 -11.75 -3.61
C ILE A 144 14.10 -11.29 -2.20
N PHE A 145 15.34 -10.87 -1.98
CA PHE A 145 15.80 -10.38 -0.69
C PHE A 145 15.04 -9.13 -0.22
N ILE A 146 14.86 -8.13 -1.09
CA ILE A 146 14.13 -6.89 -0.75
C ILE A 146 12.66 -7.18 -0.45
N PHE A 147 11.98 -8.01 -1.24
CA PHE A 147 10.59 -8.37 -0.96
C PHE A 147 10.47 -9.17 0.35
N SER A 148 11.34 -10.14 0.56
CA SER A 148 11.29 -11.00 1.76
C SER A 148 11.58 -10.20 3.03
N SER A 149 12.56 -9.29 3.00
CA SER A 149 12.93 -8.50 4.18
C SER A 149 11.84 -7.52 4.60
N LEU A 150 11.16 -6.88 3.64
CA LEU A 150 10.10 -5.92 3.95
C LEU A 150 8.77 -6.57 4.34
N ILE A 151 8.48 -7.78 3.86
CA ILE A 151 7.28 -8.55 4.26
C ILE A 151 7.30 -8.93 5.75
N ILE A 152 8.47 -8.95 6.40
CA ILE A 152 8.57 -9.23 7.84
C ILE A 152 7.76 -8.21 8.66
N ILE A 153 7.67 -6.95 8.23
CA ILE A 153 6.95 -5.88 8.95
C ILE A 153 5.45 -6.20 9.13
N PRO A 154 4.65 -6.41 8.05
CA PRO A 154 3.24 -6.76 8.21
C PRO A 154 3.05 -8.14 8.87
N LEU A 155 3.98 -9.08 8.72
CA LEU A 155 3.91 -10.36 9.43
C LEU A 155 4.03 -10.18 10.95
N LEU A 156 5.02 -9.40 11.40
CA LEU A 156 5.15 -9.09 12.83
C LEU A 156 3.90 -8.37 13.34
N PHE A 157 3.39 -7.38 12.60
CA PHE A 157 2.17 -6.68 12.97
C PHE A 157 0.97 -7.62 13.07
N PHE A 158 0.81 -8.56 12.13
CA PHE A 158 -0.23 -9.58 12.17
C PHE A 158 -0.23 -10.38 13.49
N PHE A 159 0.95 -10.82 13.94
CA PHE A 159 1.10 -11.57 15.19
C PHE A 159 0.98 -10.73 16.47
N THR A 160 1.02 -9.40 16.37
CA THR A 160 0.79 -8.50 17.52
C THR A 160 -0.69 -8.25 17.81
N ASP A 161 -1.61 -9.01 17.20
CA ASP A 161 -3.05 -8.88 17.49
C ASP A 161 -3.30 -9.10 18.99
N THR A 162 -3.88 -8.09 19.63
CA THR A 162 -4.23 -8.17 21.05
C THR A 162 -5.64 -8.72 21.16
N PRO A 163 -5.90 -9.67 22.08
CA PRO A 163 -7.25 -10.18 22.29
C PRO A 163 -8.24 -9.04 22.56
N ILE A 164 -9.43 -9.12 21.95
CA ILE A 164 -10.54 -8.15 22.14
C ILE A 164 -10.84 -7.91 23.62
N GLU A 165 -10.71 -8.95 24.43
CA GLU A 165 -10.92 -8.87 25.88
C GLU A 165 -10.05 -7.78 26.52
N ILE A 166 -8.79 -7.66 26.13
CA ILE A 166 -7.85 -6.65 26.64
C ILE A 166 -8.21 -5.26 26.12
N GLN A 167 -8.67 -5.15 24.88
CA GLN A 167 -9.07 -3.86 24.28
C GLN A 167 -10.29 -3.26 24.99
N ASN A 168 -11.26 -4.10 25.38
CA ASN A 168 -12.46 -3.66 26.10
C ASN A 168 -12.18 -3.16 27.53
N TYR A 169 -11.01 -3.44 28.11
CA TYR A 169 -10.61 -2.89 29.42
C TYR A 169 -9.95 -1.51 29.32
N ILE A 170 -9.58 -1.07 28.11
CA ILE A 170 -8.84 0.18 27.87
C ILE A 170 -9.79 1.33 27.45
N VAL A 171 -10.97 1.00 26.94
CA VAL A 171 -12.05 1.95 26.58
C VAL A 171 -13.02 2.11 27.74
#